data_AF-A0A101IW08-F1
#
_entry.id   AF-A0A101IW08-F1
#
_cell.length_a   1.000
_cell.length_b   1.000
_cell.length_c   1.000
_cell.angle_alpha   90.00
_cell.angle_beta   90.00
_cell.angle_gamma   90.00
#
_symmetry.space_group_name_H-M   'P 1'
#
loop_
_entity.id
_entity.type
_entity.pdbx_description
1 polymer ?
#
loop_
_entity_poly.entity_id
_entity_poly.type
_entity_poly.pdbx_seq_one_letter_code
_entity_poly.pdbx_strand_id
1 'polypeptide(L)' 'MSDIQRIVELYNLYGSKRRVAKELGMSRNTVARYLQRVQDVKDGVEDEILP' A
#
# COMPACT_ATOMS: atom_id res chain seq x y z
N MET A 1 8.22 -9.13 -7.50
CA MET A 1 7.79 -7.93 -6.73
C MET A 1 6.32 -8.08 -6.45
N SER A 2 5.90 -7.98 -5.19
CA SER A 2 4.46 -7.98 -4.86
C SER A 2 3.86 -6.60 -5.16
N ASP A 3 2.58 -6.55 -5.51
CA ASP A 3 1.86 -5.29 -5.74
C ASP A 3 1.95 -4.34 -4.52
N ILE A 4 2.08 -4.92 -3.32
CA ILE A 4 2.18 -4.20 -2.05
C ILE A 4 3.50 -3.44 -1.93
N GLN A 5 4.63 -4.05 -2.31
CA GLN A 5 5.92 -3.34 -2.33
C GLN A 5 5.86 -2.13 -3.27
N ARG A 6 5.27 -2.31 -4.45
CA ARG A 6 5.12 -1.23 -5.44
C ARG A 6 4.25 -0.08 -4.92
N ILE A 7 3.16 -0.40 -4.21
CA ILE A 7 2.28 0.59 -3.57
C ILE A 7 3.04 1.42 -2.53
N VAL A 8 3.85 0.76 -1.68
CA VAL A 8 4.62 1.43 -0.63
C VAL A 8 5.69 2.34 -1.23
N GLU A 9 6.44 1.85 -2.22
CA GLU A 9 7.46 2.65 -2.93
C GLU A 9 6.86 3.92 -3.55
N LEU A 10 5.77 3.78 -4.31
CA LEU A 10 5.11 4.92 -4.95
C LEU A 10 4.48 5.87 -3.93
N TYR A 11 3.96 5.34 -2.82
CA TYR A 11 3.43 6.18 -1.75
C TYR A 11 4.54 6.98 -1.06
N ASN A 12 5.69 6.36 -0.77
CA ASN A 12 6.83 7.06 -0.20
C ASN A 12 7.42 8.12 -1.15
N LEU A 13 7.39 7.86 -2.47
CA LEU A 13 7.85 8.80 -3.48
C LEU A 13 6.92 10.01 -3.64
N TYR A 14 5.60 9.77 -3.66
CA TYR A 14 4.62 10.80 -4.01
C TYR A 14 3.86 11.42 -2.83
N GLY A 15 3.77 10.73 -1.70
CA GLY A 15 2.96 11.12 -0.55
C GLY A 15 1.44 11.12 -0.79
N SER A 16 0.95 10.60 -1.92
CA SER A 16 -0.46 10.73 -2.32
C SER A 16 -1.08 9.42 -2.78
N LYS A 17 -2.02 8.88 -1.98
CA LYS A 17 -2.79 7.67 -2.30
C LYS A 17 -3.53 7.76 -3.64
N ARG A 18 -4.04 8.96 -4.00
CA ARG A 18 -4.72 9.21 -5.28
C ARG A 18 -3.77 9.10 -6.46
N ARG A 19 -2.53 9.57 -6.32
CA ARG A 19 -1.51 9.49 -7.38
C ARG A 19 -1.04 8.05 -7.57
N VAL A 20 -0.77 7.33 -6.47
CA VAL A 20 -0.44 5.90 -6.51
C VAL A 20 -1.54 5.07 -7.20
N ALA A 21 -2.81 5.34 -6.85
CA ALA A 21 -3.96 4.66 -7.45
C ALA A 21 -4.03 4.85 -8.98
N LYS A 22 -3.79 6.07 -9.46
CA LYS A 22 -3.73 6.36 -10.91
C LYS A 22 -2.57 5.66 -11.60
N GLU A 23 -1.39 5.67 -10.98
CA GLU A 23 -0.18 5.05 -11.53
C GLU A 23 -0.32 3.54 -11.68
N LEU A 24 -0.97 2.90 -10.71
CA LEU A 24 -1.15 1.45 -10.67
C LEU A 24 -2.47 0.97 -11.29
N GLY A 25 -3.29 1.88 -11.82
CA GLY A 25 -4.59 1.52 -12.42
C GLY A 25 -5.59 0.87 -11.43
N MET A 26 -5.47 1.16 -10.14
CA MET A 26 -6.29 0.54 -9.09
C MET A 26 -7.10 1.57 -8.30
N SER A 27 -8.08 1.10 -7.54
CA SER A 27 -8.91 1.99 -6.73
C SER A 27 -8.12 2.63 -5.59
N ARG A 28 -8.45 3.88 -5.24
CA ARG A 28 -7.88 4.54 -4.04
C ARG A 28 -8.12 3.73 -2.76
N ASN A 29 -9.26 3.04 -2.68
CA ASN A 29 -9.61 2.21 -1.53
C ASN A 29 -8.68 1.01 -1.39
N THR A 30 -8.32 0.38 -2.52
CA THR A 30 -7.34 -0.70 -2.58
C THR A 30 -5.99 -0.23 -2.06
N VAL A 31 -5.50 0.90 -2.55
CA VAL A 31 -4.23 1.52 -2.08
C VAL A 31 -4.29 1.80 -0.58
N ALA A 32 -5.39 2.39 -0.09
CA ALA A 32 -5.53 2.70 1.33
C ALA A 32 -5.53 1.44 2.21
N ARG A 33 -6.24 0.38 1.79
CA ARG A 33 -6.30 -0.90 2.51
C ARG A 33 -4.92 -1.57 2.59
N TYR A 34 -4.16 -1.57 1.50
CA TYR A 34 -2.81 -2.15 1.51
C TYR A 34 -1.83 -1.34 2.35
N LEU A 35 -1.87 0.00 2.27
CA LEU A 35 -1.04 0.84 3.13
C LEU A 35 -1.36 0.64 4.61
N GLN A 36 -2.64 0.44 4.95
CA GLN A 36 -3.06 0.16 6.32
C GLN A 36 -2.50 -1.18 6.79
N ARG A 37 -2.67 -2.27 6.02
CA ARG A 37 -2.08 -3.58 6.35
C ARG A 37 -0.56 -3.53 6.55
N VAL A 38 0.14 -2.79 5.71
CA VAL A 38 1.60 -2.60 5.87
C VAL A 38 1.92 -1.90 7.19
N GLN A 39 1.10 -0.94 7.61
CA GLN A 39 1.25 -0.26 8.88
C GLN A 39 0.92 -1.20 10.04
N ASP A 40 -0.17 -1.96 9.95
CA ASP A 40 -0.59 -2.92 10.98
C ASP A 40 0.49 -4.00 11.22
N VAL A 41 1.15 -4.49 10.16
CA VAL A 41 2.29 -5.41 10.30
C VAL A 41 3.52 -4.73 10.91
N LYS A 42 3.81 -3.48 10.56
CA LYS A 42 4.89 -2.71 11.20
C LYS A 42 4.64 -2.47 12.69
N ASP A 43 3.38 -2.26 13.04
CA ASP A 43 2.95 -2.00 14.41
C ASP A 43 2.79 -3.30 15.22
N GLY A 44 3.05 -4.47 14.60
CA GLY A 44 2.95 -5.79 15.25
C GLY A 44 1.51 -6.23 15.53
N VAL A 45 0.54 -5.62 14.85
CA VAL A 45 -0.90 -5.94 14.98
C VAL A 45 -1.28 -7.14 14.09
N GLU A 46 -0.58 -7.33 12.97
CA GLU A 46 -0.72 -8.51 12.09
C GLU A 46 0.63 -9.21 11.92
N ASP A 47 0.63 -10.55 11.96
CA ASP A 47 1.85 -11.37 11.83
C ASP A 47 2.35 -11.46 10.37
N GLU A 48 1.47 -11.38 9.36
CA GLU A 48 1.86 -11.49 7.94
C GLU A 48 0.96 -10.69 6.97
N ILE A 49 1.59 -10.03 6.00
CA ILE A 49 0.88 -9.49 4.83
C ILE A 49 0.58 -10.64 3.87
N LEU A 50 -0.55 -11.33 4.04
CA LEU A 50 -0.97 -12.37 3.10
C LEU A 50 -1.36 -11.77 1.72
N PRO A 51 -0.90 -12.38 0.61
CA PRO A 51 -1.18 -11.92 -0.77
C PRO A 51 -2.66 -12.01 -1.17
#